data_AF-A0A1H2WGH7-F1
#
_entry.id   AF-A0A1H2WGH7-F1
#
_cell.length_a   1.000
_cell.length_b   1.000
_cell.length_c   1.000
_cell.angle_alpha   90.00
_cell.angle_beta   90.00
_cell.angle_gamma   90.00
#
_symmetry.space_group_name_H-M   'P 1'
#
loop_
_entity.id
_entity.type
_entity.pdbx_description
1 polymer ?
#
loop_
_entity_poly.entity_id
_entity_poly.type
_entity_poly.pdbx_seq_one_letter_code
_entity_poly.pdbx_strand_id
1 'polypeptide(L)'
;MSDEPDKYFIKDDHGFVVDLQDLKKWYRHTLRYHQKRRRELEEIIEEETGMTMEQLGEKKNRNAYRLWKASNQGAFVDLQDTKEIISDLNHVIEWLHNGRQPGGSKRGIERRSAYQRQKYKDPLIMQAYSNQYNSRSSSTLTEWQLFQIEEALRRLSDRERECYELAHGQGFSHSYIANMLCIQKSSVSEYVERAQKKVSEDLGGNLFLMEYEE
;
A
#
# COMPACT_ATOMS: atom_id res chain seq x y z
N MET A 1 -28.63 -27.85 -4.17
CA MET A 1 -27.21 -28.25 -4.22
C MET A 1 -26.39 -26.98 -4.17
N SER A 2 -26.02 -26.59 -2.97
CA SER A 2 -25.16 -25.46 -2.67
C SER A 2 -23.73 -25.84 -3.03
N ASP A 3 -23.30 -25.49 -4.24
CA ASP A 3 -21.88 -25.51 -4.60
C ASP A 3 -21.17 -24.47 -3.74
N GLU A 4 -20.59 -24.90 -2.63
CA GLU A 4 -19.66 -24.08 -1.84
C GLU A 4 -18.40 -23.87 -2.68
N PRO A 5 -18.19 -22.65 -3.21
CA PRO A 5 -17.11 -22.38 -4.15
C PRO A 5 -15.73 -22.49 -3.48
N ASP A 6 -15.69 -22.43 -2.14
CA ASP A 6 -14.47 -22.40 -1.34
C ASP A 6 -13.66 -23.70 -1.35
N LYS A 7 -14.24 -24.81 -1.80
CA LYS A 7 -13.58 -26.13 -1.72
C LYS A 7 -12.43 -26.32 -2.71
N TYR A 8 -12.32 -25.48 -3.74
CA TYR A 8 -11.38 -25.68 -4.85
C TYR A 8 -10.32 -24.60 -5.02
N PHE A 9 -10.22 -23.64 -4.08
CA PHE A 9 -9.25 -22.54 -4.19
C PHE A 9 -8.10 -22.72 -3.21
N ILE A 10 -6.87 -22.61 -3.72
CA ILE A 10 -5.67 -22.57 -2.89
C ILE A 10 -5.64 -21.21 -2.18
N LYS A 11 -5.68 -21.23 -0.85
CA LYS A 11 -5.68 -20.03 -0.01
C LYS A 11 -4.34 -19.93 0.75
N ASP A 12 -3.90 -18.70 1.03
CA ASP A 12 -2.79 -18.46 1.95
C ASP A 12 -3.22 -18.60 3.42
N ASP A 13 -2.29 -18.44 4.36
CA ASP A 13 -2.54 -18.51 5.80
C ASP A 13 -3.58 -17.48 6.30
N HIS A 14 -3.88 -16.47 5.47
CA HIS A 14 -4.81 -15.38 5.76
C HIS A 14 -6.17 -15.60 5.07
N GLY A 15 -6.33 -16.69 4.31
CA GLY A 15 -7.57 -17.06 3.62
C GLY A 15 -7.75 -16.44 2.22
N PHE A 16 -6.74 -15.76 1.67
CA PHE A 16 -6.79 -15.17 0.33
C PHE A 16 -6.38 -16.16 -0.75
N VAL A 17 -7.10 -16.13 -1.88
CA VAL A 17 -6.79 -16.97 -3.04
C VAL A 17 -5.42 -16.60 -3.62
N VAL A 18 -4.53 -17.58 -3.74
CA VAL A 18 -3.13 -17.39 -4.15
C VAL A 18 -3.00 -17.19 -5.67
N ASP A 19 -3.81 -17.89 -6.47
CA ASP A 19 -3.78 -17.79 -7.94
C ASP A 19 -4.79 -16.77 -8.47
N LEU A 20 -4.33 -15.86 -9.33
CA LEU A 20 -5.15 -14.88 -10.04
C LEU A 20 -6.25 -15.54 -10.89
N GLN A 21 -6.01 -16.73 -11.47
CA GLN A 21 -7.03 -17.43 -12.25
C GLN A 21 -8.21 -17.87 -11.36
N ASP A 22 -7.90 -18.33 -10.17
CA ASP A 22 -8.86 -18.77 -9.18
C ASP A 22 -9.60 -17.58 -8.57
N LEU A 23 -8.91 -16.48 -8.33
CA LEU A 23 -9.52 -15.21 -7.93
C LEU A 23 -10.57 -14.76 -8.97
N LYS A 24 -10.24 -14.79 -10.27
CA LYS A 24 -11.18 -14.45 -11.34
C LYS A 24 -12.40 -15.38 -11.37
N LYS A 25 -12.23 -16.68 -11.14
CA LYS A 25 -13.35 -17.63 -11.06
C LYS A 25 -14.27 -17.30 -9.88
N TRP A 26 -13.69 -16.99 -8.71
CA TRP A 26 -14.44 -16.62 -7.52
C TRP A 26 -15.29 -15.37 -7.75
N TYR A 27 -14.73 -14.29 -8.28
CA TYR A 27 -15.47 -13.06 -8.60
C TYR A 27 -16.61 -13.30 -9.62
N ARG A 28 -16.38 -14.17 -10.62
CA ARG A 28 -17.44 -14.54 -11.58
C ARG A 28 -18.55 -15.36 -10.92
N HIS A 29 -18.22 -16.21 -9.96
CA HIS A 29 -19.19 -16.99 -9.23
C HIS A 29 -20.05 -16.11 -8.31
N THR A 30 -19.42 -15.23 -7.52
CA THR A 30 -20.14 -14.27 -6.69
C THR A 30 -21.01 -13.34 -7.53
N LEU A 31 -20.54 -12.91 -8.70
CA LEU A 31 -21.36 -12.14 -9.65
C LEU A 31 -22.62 -12.92 -10.07
N ARG A 32 -22.49 -14.20 -10.43
CA ARG A 32 -23.65 -15.05 -10.80
C ARG A 32 -24.62 -15.21 -9.63
N TYR A 33 -24.11 -15.36 -8.41
CA TYR A 33 -24.92 -15.44 -7.20
C TYR A 33 -25.75 -14.16 -7.00
N HIS A 34 -25.11 -13.00 -7.03
CA HIS A 34 -25.81 -11.72 -6.87
C HIS A 34 -26.77 -11.42 -8.03
N GLN A 35 -26.43 -11.81 -9.27
CA GLN A 35 -27.35 -11.71 -10.41
C GLN A 35 -28.58 -12.60 -10.26
N LYS A 36 -28.43 -13.78 -9.66
CA LYS A 36 -29.57 -14.65 -9.32
C LYS A 36 -30.42 -14.01 -8.23
N ARG A 37 -29.80 -13.55 -7.14
CA ARG A 37 -30.48 -12.87 -6.03
C ARG A 37 -31.25 -11.64 -6.51
N ARG A 38 -30.66 -10.84 -7.41
CA ARG A 38 -31.33 -9.69 -8.04
C ARG A 38 -32.59 -10.09 -8.78
N ARG A 39 -32.55 -11.18 -9.56
CA ARG A 39 -33.72 -11.68 -10.30
C ARG A 39 -34.83 -12.15 -9.35
N GLU A 40 -34.47 -12.87 -8.29
CA GLU A 40 -35.42 -13.30 -7.26
C GLU A 40 -36.11 -12.08 -6.60
N LEU A 41 -35.37 -11.03 -6.29
CA LEU A 41 -35.94 -9.79 -5.74
C LEU A 41 -36.82 -9.05 -6.76
N GLU A 42 -36.42 -8.98 -8.03
CA GLU A 42 -37.23 -8.36 -9.09
C GLU A 42 -38.53 -9.12 -9.36
N GLU A 43 -38.52 -10.45 -9.25
CA GLU A 43 -39.71 -11.32 -9.38
C GLU A 43 -40.69 -11.09 -8.22
N ILE A 44 -40.21 -11.02 -6.97
CA ILE A 44 -41.05 -10.68 -5.81
C ILE A 44 -41.73 -9.31 -5.99
N ILE A 45 -41.00 -8.33 -6.52
CA ILE A 45 -41.54 -6.99 -6.78
C ILE A 45 -42.63 -7.02 -7.85
N GLU A 46 -42.41 -7.80 -8.91
CA GLU A 46 -43.38 -7.97 -9.99
C GLU A 46 -44.66 -8.65 -9.49
N GLU A 47 -44.55 -9.66 -8.63
CA GLU A 47 -45.71 -10.32 -7.99
C GLU A 47 -46.50 -9.35 -7.09
N GLU A 48 -45.82 -8.51 -6.31
CA GLU A 48 -46.47 -7.58 -5.38
C GLU A 48 -47.14 -6.40 -6.08
N THR A 49 -46.50 -5.87 -7.14
CA THR A 49 -46.94 -4.62 -7.78
C THR A 49 -47.66 -4.83 -9.11
N GLY A 50 -47.53 -6.03 -9.71
CA GLY A 50 -47.99 -6.34 -11.07
C GLY A 50 -47.23 -5.57 -12.16
N MET A 51 -46.08 -4.98 -11.84
CA MET A 51 -45.27 -4.16 -12.73
C MET A 51 -43.79 -4.53 -12.59
N THR A 52 -43.03 -4.46 -13.68
CA THR A 52 -41.58 -4.67 -13.60
C THR A 52 -40.90 -3.51 -12.86
N MET A 53 -39.73 -3.77 -12.28
CA MET A 53 -38.95 -2.73 -11.59
C MET A 53 -38.60 -1.53 -12.50
N GLU A 54 -38.42 -1.76 -13.80
CA GLU A 54 -38.17 -0.70 -14.79
C GLU A 54 -39.42 0.18 -15.00
N GLN A 55 -40.60 -0.45 -15.12
CA GLN A 55 -41.88 0.24 -15.24
C GLN A 55 -42.24 1.02 -13.97
N LEU A 56 -41.93 0.47 -12.79
CA LEU A 56 -42.15 1.12 -11.50
C LEU A 56 -41.29 2.39 -11.36
N GLY A 57 -40.10 2.41 -11.98
CA GLY A 57 -39.20 3.57 -12.03
C GLY A 57 -39.68 4.72 -12.93
N GLU A 58 -40.70 4.51 -13.76
CA GLU A 58 -41.22 5.56 -14.65
C GLU A 58 -41.89 6.71 -13.87
N LYS A 59 -41.77 7.93 -14.39
CA LYS A 59 -42.37 9.13 -13.77
C LYS A 59 -43.90 9.00 -13.55
N LYS A 60 -44.59 8.24 -14.41
CA LYS A 60 -46.03 8.01 -14.33
C LYS A 60 -46.43 7.22 -13.08
N ASN A 61 -45.56 6.33 -12.62
CA ASN A 61 -45.83 5.39 -11.53
C ASN A 61 -45.24 5.84 -10.19
N ARG A 62 -44.88 7.12 -10.05
CA ARG A 62 -44.20 7.67 -8.88
C ARG A 62 -44.95 7.46 -7.56
N ASN A 63 -46.28 7.47 -7.59
CA ASN A 63 -47.11 7.23 -6.41
C ASN A 63 -47.07 5.75 -6.00
N ALA A 64 -47.17 4.82 -6.96
CA ALA A 64 -47.05 3.39 -6.72
C ALA A 64 -45.66 3.02 -6.19
N TYR A 65 -44.59 3.57 -6.79
CA TYR A 65 -43.22 3.38 -6.32
C TYR A 65 -43.02 3.86 -4.89
N ARG A 66 -43.56 5.04 -4.53
CA ARG A 66 -43.45 5.58 -3.16
C ARG A 66 -44.17 4.70 -2.15
N LEU A 67 -45.37 4.22 -2.48
CA LEU A 67 -46.14 3.36 -1.60
C LEU A 67 -45.44 2.02 -1.39
N TRP A 68 -44.98 1.38 -2.47
CA TRP A 68 -44.23 0.13 -2.39
C TRP A 68 -42.94 0.31 -1.59
N LYS A 69 -42.16 1.38 -1.85
CA LYS A 69 -40.92 1.66 -1.11
C LYS A 69 -41.15 1.86 0.38
N ALA A 70 -42.25 2.50 0.77
CA ALA A 70 -42.60 2.71 2.16
C ALA A 70 -42.99 1.41 2.87
N SER A 71 -43.72 0.53 2.18
CA SER A 71 -44.12 -0.79 2.69
C SER A 71 -42.95 -1.78 2.75
N ASN A 72 -42.05 -1.73 1.76
CA ASN A 72 -41.01 -2.74 1.53
C ASN A 72 -39.59 -2.15 1.60
N GLN A 73 -39.33 -1.36 2.65
CA GLN A 73 -38.04 -0.69 2.83
C GLN A 73 -36.86 -1.67 2.86
N GLY A 74 -37.01 -2.83 3.52
CA GLY A 74 -35.95 -3.84 3.60
C GLY A 74 -35.59 -4.44 2.24
N ALA A 75 -36.60 -4.85 1.45
CA ALA A 75 -36.39 -5.39 0.11
C ALA A 75 -35.80 -4.34 -0.85
N PHE A 76 -36.19 -3.07 -0.71
CA PHE A 76 -35.62 -1.98 -1.48
C PHE A 76 -34.11 -1.80 -1.21
N VAL A 77 -33.70 -1.84 0.06
CA VAL A 77 -32.28 -1.75 0.45
C VAL A 77 -31.51 -2.96 -0.09
N ASP A 78 -32.02 -4.18 0.10
CA ASP A 78 -31.38 -5.41 -0.41
C ASP A 78 -31.19 -5.37 -1.94
N LEU A 79 -32.19 -4.85 -2.68
CA LEU A 79 -32.09 -4.67 -4.13
C LEU A 79 -31.05 -3.61 -4.51
N GLN A 80 -30.98 -2.50 -3.78
CA GLN A 80 -29.99 -1.45 -4.02
C GLN A 80 -28.57 -1.96 -3.75
N ASP A 81 -28.35 -2.59 -2.60
CA ASP A 81 -27.07 -3.16 -2.20
C ASP A 81 -26.64 -4.23 -3.21
N THR A 82 -27.54 -5.11 -3.64
CA THR A 82 -27.25 -6.12 -4.66
C THR A 82 -26.84 -5.49 -5.99
N LYS A 83 -27.45 -4.37 -6.40
CA LYS A 83 -27.07 -3.65 -7.63
C LYS A 83 -25.69 -2.99 -7.50
N GLU A 84 -25.39 -2.40 -6.36
CA GLU A 84 -24.09 -1.80 -6.07
C GLU A 84 -22.98 -2.88 -6.06
N ILE A 85 -23.22 -4.01 -5.38
CA ILE A 85 -22.30 -5.16 -5.37
C ILE A 85 -22.07 -5.69 -6.78
N ILE A 86 -23.11 -5.85 -7.61
CA ILE A 86 -22.94 -6.29 -9.02
C ILE A 86 -22.08 -5.30 -9.80
N SER A 87 -22.27 -3.99 -9.61
CA SER A 87 -21.46 -2.95 -10.26
C SER A 87 -19.99 -3.06 -9.86
N ASP A 88 -19.71 -3.19 -8.57
CA ASP A 88 -18.35 -3.32 -8.04
C ASP A 88 -17.67 -4.61 -8.50
N LEU A 89 -18.38 -5.74 -8.50
CA LEU A 89 -17.86 -7.01 -9.00
C LEU A 89 -17.51 -6.92 -10.49
N ASN A 90 -18.37 -6.28 -11.31
CA ASN A 90 -18.06 -6.08 -12.73
C ASN A 90 -16.84 -5.19 -12.93
N HIS A 91 -16.70 -4.11 -12.14
CA HIS A 91 -15.51 -3.27 -12.14
C HIS A 91 -14.26 -4.11 -11.84
N VAL A 92 -14.26 -4.87 -10.75
CA VAL A 92 -13.10 -5.69 -10.36
C VAL A 92 -12.79 -6.73 -11.45
N ILE A 93 -13.79 -7.42 -11.99
CA ILE A 93 -13.60 -8.41 -13.06
C ILE A 93 -12.97 -7.78 -14.30
N GLU A 94 -13.48 -6.62 -14.73
CA GLU A 94 -12.94 -5.90 -15.89
C GLU A 94 -11.49 -5.48 -15.64
N TRP A 95 -11.18 -5.01 -14.44
CA TRP A 95 -9.82 -4.62 -14.07
C TRP A 95 -8.88 -5.82 -14.08
N LEU A 96 -9.25 -6.92 -13.42
CA LEU A 96 -8.44 -8.14 -13.39
C LEU A 96 -8.29 -8.74 -14.80
N HIS A 97 -9.28 -8.60 -15.66
CA HIS A 97 -9.23 -9.09 -17.04
C HIS A 97 -8.27 -8.27 -17.91
N ASN A 98 -8.39 -6.95 -17.88
CA ASN A 98 -7.67 -6.05 -18.77
C ASN A 98 -6.31 -5.60 -18.21
N GLY A 99 -6.08 -5.79 -16.91
CA GLY A 99 -4.92 -5.25 -16.18
C GLY A 99 -4.90 -3.72 -16.12
N ARG A 100 -6.03 -3.07 -16.48
CA ARG A 100 -6.19 -1.61 -16.60
C ARG A 100 -7.48 -1.19 -15.90
N GLN A 101 -7.49 0.01 -15.33
CA GLN A 101 -8.65 0.53 -14.61
C GLN A 101 -9.87 0.66 -15.56
N PRO A 102 -11.01 0.04 -15.23
CA PRO A 102 -12.29 0.18 -15.93
C PRO A 102 -12.81 1.61 -15.95
N GLY A 103 -13.41 2.04 -17.07
CA GLY A 103 -13.98 3.39 -17.22
C GLY A 103 -12.96 4.54 -17.25
N GLY A 104 -11.69 4.28 -16.94
CA GLY A 104 -10.57 5.20 -17.02
C GLY A 104 -9.82 5.13 -18.35
N SER A 105 -8.80 5.99 -18.47
CA SER A 105 -8.01 6.23 -19.69
C SER A 105 -7.68 4.94 -20.47
N LYS A 106 -7.89 4.96 -21.79
CA LYS A 106 -7.44 3.93 -22.75
C LYS A 106 -5.93 3.62 -22.71
N ARG A 107 -5.16 4.35 -21.88
CA ARG A 107 -3.71 4.31 -21.73
C ARG A 107 -3.39 3.79 -20.33
N GLY A 108 -2.39 2.94 -20.19
CA GLY A 108 -2.08 2.35 -18.89
C GLY A 108 -1.25 3.24 -18.01
N ILE A 109 -0.95 2.72 -16.83
CA ILE A 109 -0.21 3.41 -15.78
C ILE A 109 1.21 3.80 -16.22
N GLU A 110 1.76 3.12 -17.23
CA GLU A 110 3.03 3.46 -17.88
C GLU A 110 3.02 4.86 -18.54
N ARG A 111 1.84 5.34 -18.95
CA ARG A 111 1.64 6.63 -19.62
C ARG A 111 0.81 7.58 -18.75
N ARG A 112 1.30 7.89 -17.55
CA ARG A 112 0.68 8.87 -16.64
C ARG A 112 0.57 10.24 -17.31
N SER A 113 -0.58 10.89 -17.15
CA SER A 113 -0.79 12.28 -17.60
C SER A 113 0.10 13.26 -16.83
N ALA A 114 0.33 14.46 -17.37
CA ALA A 114 1.11 15.50 -16.68
C ALA A 114 0.59 15.77 -15.26
N TYR A 115 -0.74 15.86 -15.10
CA TYR A 115 -1.40 16.03 -13.80
C TYR A 115 -1.18 14.87 -12.84
N GLN A 116 -1.13 13.62 -13.31
CA GLN A 116 -0.83 12.47 -12.45
C GLN A 116 0.64 12.35 -12.07
N ARG A 117 1.54 12.96 -12.86
CA ARG A 117 2.97 13.06 -12.54
C ARG A 117 3.26 14.18 -11.54
N GLN A 118 2.51 15.28 -11.62
CA GLN A 118 2.67 16.44 -10.75
C GLN A 118 2.00 16.17 -9.40
N LYS A 119 2.82 16.03 -8.35
CA LYS A 119 2.34 16.07 -6.96
C LYS A 119 2.52 17.49 -6.46
N TYR A 120 1.44 18.12 -6.03
CA TYR A 120 1.52 19.41 -5.33
C TYR A 120 2.27 19.19 -4.01
N LYS A 121 3.37 19.92 -3.86
CA LYS A 121 4.21 19.96 -2.66
C LYS A 121 4.44 21.41 -2.31
N ASP A 122 4.66 21.67 -1.03
CA ASP A 122 5.03 23.00 -0.55
C ASP A 122 6.31 23.47 -1.29
N PRO A 123 6.29 24.66 -1.92
CA PRO A 123 7.46 25.23 -2.58
C PRO A 123 8.70 25.28 -1.67
N LEU A 124 8.55 25.50 -0.36
CA LEU A 124 9.68 25.50 0.59
C LEU A 124 10.33 24.12 0.71
N ILE A 125 9.51 23.07 0.72
CA ILE A 125 9.99 21.68 0.74
C ILE A 125 10.73 21.39 -0.57
N MET A 126 10.18 21.84 -1.71
CA MET A 126 10.80 21.62 -3.02
C MET A 126 12.14 22.38 -3.16
N GLN A 127 12.23 23.60 -2.60
CA GLN A 127 13.44 24.41 -2.58
C GLN A 127 14.56 23.79 -1.73
N ALA A 128 14.20 23.11 -0.63
CA ALA A 128 15.14 22.35 0.17
C ALA A 128 15.78 21.19 -0.61
N TYR A 129 15.07 20.59 -1.57
CA TYR A 129 15.62 19.54 -2.44
C TYR A 129 16.34 20.07 -3.69
N SER A 130 16.03 21.29 -4.15
CA SER A 130 16.60 21.84 -5.40
C SER A 130 17.93 22.56 -5.20
N ASN A 131 18.17 23.13 -4.02
CA ASN A 131 19.44 23.76 -3.71
C ASN A 131 20.42 22.67 -3.27
N GLN A 132 21.47 22.38 -4.06
CA GLN A 132 22.57 21.50 -3.61
C GLN A 132 23.15 21.93 -2.25
N TYR A 133 23.07 23.21 -1.91
CA TYR A 133 23.47 23.76 -0.61
C TYR A 133 22.46 23.55 0.53
N ASN A 134 21.15 23.32 0.26
CA ASN A 134 20.13 23.06 1.29
C ASN A 134 19.63 21.60 1.31
N SER A 135 19.98 20.81 0.30
CA SER A 135 19.92 19.36 0.36
C SER A 135 20.86 18.95 1.49
N ARG A 136 20.31 18.42 2.58
CA ARG A 136 21.02 18.07 3.82
C ARG A 136 22.03 16.91 3.66
N SER A 137 22.90 16.97 2.66
CA SER A 137 23.79 15.86 2.26
C SER A 137 24.97 16.32 1.40
N SER A 138 25.64 17.42 1.78
CA SER A 138 27.11 17.56 1.67
C SER A 138 27.60 18.73 2.57
N SER A 139 28.05 18.37 3.78
CA SER A 139 28.97 19.11 4.66
C SER A 139 28.66 20.56 5.08
N THR A 140 27.88 20.72 6.16
CA THR A 140 28.13 21.81 7.15
C THR A 140 29.08 21.30 8.24
N LEU A 141 30.00 20.41 7.88
CA LEU A 141 31.07 19.98 8.78
C LEU A 141 32.30 20.80 8.43
N THR A 142 32.89 21.43 9.44
CA THR A 142 34.21 22.03 9.30
C THR A 142 35.24 20.95 8.99
N GLU A 143 36.37 21.33 8.39
CA GLU A 143 37.48 20.42 8.15
C GLU A 143 37.95 19.73 9.45
N TRP A 144 37.89 20.46 10.58
CA TRP A 144 38.17 19.92 11.90
C TRP A 144 37.19 18.83 12.33
N GLN A 145 35.88 19.03 12.13
CA GLN A 145 34.88 18.01 12.46
C GLN A 145 34.99 16.78 11.56
N LEU A 146 35.34 16.96 10.29
CA LEU A 146 35.63 15.83 9.39
C LEU A 146 36.83 15.02 9.90
N PHE A 147 37.90 15.71 10.30
CA PHE A 147 39.06 15.09 10.92
C PHE A 147 38.70 14.33 12.21
N GLN A 148 37.85 14.90 13.08
CA GLN A 148 37.39 14.22 14.29
C GLN A 148 36.61 12.93 13.98
N ILE A 149 35.73 12.95 12.97
CA ILE A 149 34.98 11.75 12.56
C ILE A 149 35.95 10.70 11.99
N GLU A 150 36.90 11.10 11.15
CA GLU A 150 37.88 10.18 10.57
C GLU A 150 38.75 9.55 11.66
N GLU A 151 39.24 10.35 12.61
CA GLU A 151 40.07 9.88 13.71
C GLU A 151 39.30 8.94 14.66
N ALA A 152 38.02 9.21 14.92
CA ALA A 152 37.16 8.32 15.71
C ALA A 152 36.90 6.96 15.02
N LEU A 153 36.82 6.92 13.69
CA LEU A 153 36.57 5.70 12.93
C LEU A 153 37.85 4.91 12.60
N ARG A 154 39.02 5.52 12.76
CA ARG A 154 40.32 4.95 12.34
C ARG A 154 40.70 3.65 13.06
N ARG A 155 40.26 3.48 14.30
CA ARG A 155 40.56 2.28 15.13
C ARG A 155 39.69 1.07 14.76
N LEU A 156 38.61 1.27 14.01
CA LEU A 156 37.71 0.20 13.61
C LEU A 156 38.34 -0.68 12.54
N SER A 157 38.06 -1.98 12.57
CA SER A 157 38.37 -2.84 11.43
C SER A 157 37.46 -2.52 10.24
N ASP A 158 37.86 -2.87 9.02
CA ASP A 158 37.10 -2.59 7.80
C ASP A 158 35.63 -3.06 7.91
N ARG A 159 35.41 -4.24 8.50
CA ARG A 159 34.05 -4.81 8.69
C ARG A 159 33.24 -4.11 9.78
N GLU A 160 33.89 -3.73 10.87
CA GLU A 160 33.24 -2.96 11.94
C GLU A 160 32.85 -1.58 11.43
N ARG A 161 33.75 -0.91 10.71
CA ARG A 161 33.52 0.40 10.10
C ARG A 161 32.38 0.36 9.09
N GLU A 162 32.41 -0.59 8.16
CA GLU A 162 31.37 -0.76 7.13
C GLU A 162 29.99 -1.00 7.76
N CYS A 163 29.88 -1.88 8.76
CA CYS A 163 28.61 -2.11 9.47
C CYS A 163 28.15 -0.88 10.25
N TYR A 164 29.08 -0.16 10.90
CA TYR A 164 28.78 1.01 11.72
C TYR A 164 28.33 2.21 10.87
N GLU A 165 28.98 2.48 9.74
CA GLU A 165 28.58 3.52 8.79
C GLU A 165 27.19 3.24 8.18
N LEU A 166 26.90 1.99 7.83
CA LEU A 166 25.58 1.61 7.29
C LEU A 166 24.47 1.71 8.33
N ALA A 167 24.75 1.35 9.58
CA ALA A 167 23.78 1.42 10.67
C ALA A 167 23.53 2.85 11.15
N HIS A 168 24.59 3.56 11.55
CA HIS A 168 24.49 4.88 12.19
C HIS A 168 24.61 6.05 11.22
N GLY A 169 25.38 5.91 10.14
CA GLY A 169 25.51 6.96 9.12
C GLY A 169 24.30 7.00 8.18
N GLN A 170 23.86 5.84 7.68
CA GLN A 170 22.78 5.74 6.69
C GLN A 170 21.43 5.33 7.29
N GLY A 171 21.39 4.84 8.53
CA GLY A 171 20.14 4.51 9.24
C GLY A 171 19.51 3.18 8.80
N PHE A 172 20.27 2.25 8.23
CA PHE A 172 19.74 0.95 7.80
C PHE A 172 19.51 -0.01 8.98
N SER A 173 18.52 -0.90 8.82
CA SER A 173 18.28 -1.97 9.80
C SER A 173 19.34 -3.07 9.71
N HIS A 174 19.68 -3.71 10.83
CA HIS A 174 20.71 -4.77 10.87
C HIS A 174 20.38 -5.94 9.93
N SER A 175 19.10 -6.27 9.72
CA SER A 175 18.68 -7.29 8.75
C SER A 175 18.95 -6.88 7.32
N TYR A 176 18.78 -5.59 6.99
CA TYR A 176 19.06 -5.08 5.64
C TYR A 176 20.56 -5.07 5.36
N ILE A 177 21.36 -4.64 6.34
CA ILE A 177 22.83 -4.65 6.27
C ILE A 177 23.36 -6.09 6.11
N ALA A 178 22.81 -7.04 6.88
CA ALA A 178 23.16 -8.46 6.78
C ALA A 178 22.97 -9.02 5.37
N ASN A 179 21.85 -8.67 4.72
CA ASN A 179 21.58 -9.04 3.34
C ASN A 179 22.53 -8.34 2.35
N MET A 180 22.84 -7.06 2.59
CA MET A 180 23.75 -6.26 1.74
C MET A 180 25.18 -6.82 1.74
N LEU A 181 25.67 -7.21 2.92
CA LEU A 181 27.04 -7.70 3.12
C LEU A 181 27.14 -9.23 3.04
N CYS A 182 26.04 -9.93 2.78
CA CYS A 182 25.95 -11.40 2.75
C CYS A 182 26.47 -12.08 4.03
N ILE A 183 26.13 -11.52 5.19
CA ILE A 183 26.51 -12.04 6.52
C ILE A 183 25.27 -12.29 7.39
N GLN A 184 25.44 -12.96 8.53
CA GLN A 184 24.34 -13.16 9.47
C GLN A 184 24.00 -11.88 10.23
N LYS A 185 22.72 -11.69 10.57
CA LYS A 185 22.23 -10.56 11.37
C LYS A 185 22.92 -10.46 12.74
N SER A 186 23.21 -11.61 13.36
CA SER A 186 23.98 -11.69 14.61
C SER A 186 25.38 -11.08 14.45
N SER A 187 26.07 -11.41 13.37
CA SER A 187 27.40 -10.87 13.06
C SER A 187 27.37 -9.34 12.87
N VAL A 188 26.37 -8.80 12.18
CA VAL A 188 26.19 -7.34 12.05
C VAL A 188 26.03 -6.69 13.42
N SER A 189 25.18 -7.27 14.28
CA SER A 189 24.95 -6.76 15.63
C SER A 189 26.23 -6.72 16.46
N GLU A 190 27.01 -7.81 16.42
CA GLU A 190 28.30 -7.88 17.11
C GLU A 190 29.31 -6.84 16.58
N TYR A 191 29.39 -6.67 15.26
CA TYR A 191 30.31 -5.68 14.66
C TYR A 191 29.94 -4.25 15.03
N VAL A 192 28.65 -3.90 15.02
CA VAL A 192 28.17 -2.58 15.45
C VAL A 192 28.44 -2.34 16.93
N GLU A 193 28.19 -3.33 17.80
CA GLU A 193 28.44 -3.21 19.24
C GLU A 193 29.93 -3.04 19.57
N ARG A 194 30.81 -3.84 18.92
CA ARG A 194 32.27 -3.69 19.07
C ARG A 194 32.75 -2.33 18.56
N ALA A 195 32.21 -1.86 17.43
CA ALA A 195 32.54 -0.54 16.90
C ALA A 195 32.13 0.57 17.86
N GLN A 196 30.90 0.53 18.37
CA GLN A 196 30.39 1.48 19.35
C GLN A 196 31.27 1.53 20.60
N LYS A 197 31.70 0.38 21.10
CA LYS A 197 32.59 0.29 22.26
C LYS A 197 33.93 0.98 21.99
N LYS A 198 34.59 0.69 20.87
CA LYS A 198 35.87 1.31 20.49
C LYS A 198 35.76 2.82 20.35
N VAL A 199 34.71 3.30 19.67
CA VAL A 199 34.47 4.74 19.50
C VAL A 199 34.22 5.42 20.86
N SER A 200 33.49 4.78 21.77
CA SER A 200 33.25 5.33 23.11
C SER A 200 34.51 5.39 23.98
N GLU A 201 35.41 4.41 23.86
CA GLU A 201 36.72 4.42 24.52
C GLU A 201 37.60 5.55 23.97
N ASP A 202 37.62 5.71 22.65
CA ASP A 202 38.40 6.76 21.98
C ASP A 202 37.88 8.16 22.33
N LEU A 203 36.56 8.35 22.47
CA LEU A 203 35.98 9.64 22.87
C LEU A 203 36.45 10.09 24.26
N GLY A 204 36.63 9.15 25.20
CA GLY A 204 37.08 9.45 26.55
C GLY A 204 38.61 9.53 26.72
N GLY A 205 39.38 9.00 25.77
CA GLY A 205 40.84 8.91 25.87
C GLY A 205 41.63 9.70 24.82
N ASN A 206 40.98 10.16 23.75
CA ASN A 206 41.63 10.84 22.64
C ASN A 206 41.52 12.37 22.77
N LEU A 207 42.66 13.03 22.88
CA LEU A 207 42.79 14.48 23.01
C LEU A 207 42.09 15.25 21.87
N PHE A 208 42.04 14.69 20.66
CA PHE A 208 41.45 15.33 19.48
C PHE A 208 39.92 15.21 19.41
N LEU A 209 39.33 14.31 20.22
CA LEU A 209 37.90 14.04 20.25
C LEU A 209 37.19 14.63 21.48
N MET A 210 37.96 15.22 22.42
CA MET A 210 37.37 15.92 23.56
C MET A 210 36.74 17.24 23.11
N GLU A 211 35.45 17.43 23.38
CA GLU A 211 34.78 18.70 23.18
C GLU A 211 35.32 19.73 24.18
N TYR A 212 35.80 20.87 23.69
CA TYR A 212 35.94 22.06 24.51
C TYR A 212 34.56 22.72 24.55
N GLU A 213 33.88 22.64 25.70
CA GLU A 213 32.72 23.49 25.95
C GLU A 213 33.23 24.95 26.03
N GLU A 214 32.83 25.79 25.07
CA GLU A 214 32.85 27.25 25.20
C GLU A 214 31.58 27.74 25.92
#